data_AF-A0A9R0K5J3-F1
#
_entry.id   AF-A0A9R0K5J3-F1
#
_cell.length_a   1.000
_cell.length_b   1.000
_cell.length_c   1.000
_cell.angle_alpha   90.00
_cell.angle_beta   90.00
_cell.angle_gamma   90.00
#
_symmetry.space_group_name_H-M   'P 1'
#
loop_
_entity.id
_entity.type
_entity.pdbx_description
1 polymer ?
#
loop_
_entity_poly.entity_id
_entity_poly.type
_entity_poly.pdbx_seq_one_letter_code
_entity_poly.pdbx_strand_id
1 'polypeptide(L)'
;MDQQTIQQPLLLEREKSEAGDGENRKWSSYEYMGSTGAAIPTASIAGAELSVEEIRRAASFSDSHYPPSLHAPLIASPDSYSYSSEQAIEQPSGYGRDFGRDVNVFQRQVLDEVEIRELLIDHVGHRCCWGSRPARSWKIQMVEDCNVYVGTLDTFVEEREVVNERIPYRGENIKGKNSGPELGVWELDLRSQFPVLFTPEKETKIKVPHSEAIEKCPGCDGRGDTPCPTCNANQEPGYYKENQMTPCPSCHGRGLIAHRDGSDTICLQCNGKGNIPCATCSSRGLIKCNICQGGGSLLARNIATIKWKTLSTRKVSATKGAASVPDDVFHRAKGEQLCNMQAYQCSPAFFADSYFLNKFSSEVIADRAPVPPTARVICERHTISVVPVTRITMSHSSRTFSFYIIGFSREVYLKDSYPAQFCWGLCPCLEWLHI
;
A
#
# COMPACT_ATOMS: atom_id res chain seq x y z
N MET A 1 -47.72 10.32 -47.09
CA MET A 1 -47.82 10.05 -45.65
C MET A 1 -46.52 10.42 -44.98
N ASP A 2 -46.28 11.63 -44.52
CA ASP A 2 -46.71 12.96 -44.94
C ASP A 2 -45.70 13.94 -44.37
N GLN A 3 -45.63 15.10 -45.01
CA GLN A 3 -44.95 16.30 -44.55
C GLN A 3 -45.42 16.70 -43.15
N GLN A 4 -44.56 17.38 -42.39
CA GLN A 4 -44.74 18.75 -41.86
C GLN A 4 -43.86 18.94 -40.59
N THR A 5 -43.45 20.11 -40.13
CA THR A 5 -43.18 21.46 -40.63
C THR A 5 -42.81 22.25 -39.36
N ILE A 6 -41.70 22.99 -39.42
CA ILE A 6 -41.42 24.32 -38.84
C ILE A 6 -42.39 24.85 -37.76
N GLN A 7 -41.86 25.27 -36.60
CA GLN A 7 -42.08 26.64 -36.14
C GLN A 7 -41.02 27.13 -35.13
N GLN A 8 -40.85 28.45 -35.21
CA GLN A 8 -39.70 29.26 -34.83
C GLN A 8 -40.12 30.15 -33.61
N PRO A 9 -39.45 31.27 -33.28
CA PRO A 9 -38.91 31.60 -31.96
C PRO A 9 -39.71 32.73 -31.25
N LEU A 10 -39.11 33.41 -30.25
CA LEU A 10 -39.04 34.89 -30.03
C LEU A 10 -38.69 35.17 -28.54
N LEU A 11 -37.55 35.82 -28.24
CA LEU A 11 -37.35 37.23 -27.79
C LEU A 11 -37.96 37.54 -26.39
N LEU A 12 -37.40 38.35 -25.48
CA LEU A 12 -36.22 39.22 -25.39
C LEU A 12 -36.00 39.51 -23.87
N GLU A 13 -34.76 39.86 -23.49
CA GLU A 13 -34.33 40.99 -22.63
C GLU A 13 -35.36 41.71 -21.73
N ARG A 14 -35.09 42.30 -20.56
CA ARG A 14 -33.91 42.73 -19.77
C ARG A 14 -34.57 43.53 -18.63
N GLU A 15 -34.07 43.52 -17.40
CA GLU A 15 -33.97 44.74 -16.59
C GLU A 15 -33.19 44.53 -15.29
N LYS A 16 -32.55 45.63 -14.89
CA LYS A 16 -31.49 45.78 -13.89
C LYS A 16 -31.99 46.87 -12.96
N SER A 17 -31.89 46.71 -11.65
CA SER A 17 -31.99 47.82 -10.70
C SER A 17 -31.27 47.53 -9.38
N GLU A 18 -30.58 48.57 -8.90
CA GLU A 18 -29.78 48.64 -7.69
C GLU A 18 -30.59 49.21 -6.49
N ALA A 19 -30.04 48.98 -5.29
CA ALA A 19 -30.03 49.85 -4.10
C ALA A 19 -31.18 49.85 -3.06
N GLY A 20 -30.77 49.93 -1.78
CA GLY A 20 -31.57 50.25 -0.58
C GLY A 20 -31.49 49.15 0.50
N ASP A 21 -30.53 49.14 1.43
CA ASP A 21 -30.31 49.99 2.63
C ASP A 21 -31.17 49.60 3.86
N GLY A 22 -30.57 49.62 5.06
CA GLY A 22 -31.29 49.75 6.34
C GLY A 22 -31.32 48.57 7.33
N GLU A 23 -30.32 48.53 8.22
CA GLU A 23 -30.38 48.37 9.69
C GLU A 23 -31.40 47.42 10.38
N ASN A 24 -30.93 46.51 11.28
CA ASN A 24 -31.02 46.70 12.75
C ASN A 24 -30.48 45.51 13.59
N ARG A 25 -29.58 45.85 14.54
CA ARG A 25 -29.55 45.56 16.01
C ARG A 25 -29.82 44.10 16.50
N LYS A 26 -29.16 43.55 17.52
CA LYS A 26 -28.41 44.08 18.69
C LYS A 26 -27.81 42.89 19.48
N TRP A 27 -26.63 43.13 20.09
CA TRP A 27 -26.10 42.72 21.43
C TRP A 27 -26.31 41.26 21.94
N SER A 28 -25.36 40.59 22.59
CA SER A 28 -24.44 41.07 23.63
C SER A 28 -23.35 40.05 23.98
N SER A 29 -22.12 40.55 24.11
CA SER A 29 -21.06 40.28 25.11
C SER A 29 -20.97 38.94 25.88
N TYR A 30 -19.75 38.41 26.02
CA TYR A 30 -18.99 38.57 27.28
C TYR A 30 -17.48 38.55 27.00
N GLU A 31 -16.83 39.63 27.43
CA GLU A 31 -15.39 39.81 27.58
C GLU A 31 -14.89 39.13 28.86
N TYR A 32 -13.65 38.65 28.88
CA TYR A 32 -12.68 39.22 29.82
C TYR A 32 -11.24 39.07 29.33
N MET A 33 -10.48 40.11 29.62
CA MET A 33 -9.19 40.52 29.08
C MET A 33 -8.00 39.87 29.81
N GLY A 34 -6.85 39.92 29.14
CA GLY A 34 -5.52 39.76 29.73
C GLY A 34 -4.42 40.20 28.77
N SER A 35 -4.41 41.49 28.40
CA SER A 35 -3.34 42.14 27.63
C SER A 35 -2.02 42.18 28.40
N THR A 36 -0.91 41.87 27.72
CA THR A 36 0.31 42.70 27.76
C THR A 36 0.92 42.71 26.36
N GLY A 37 1.08 43.91 25.80
CA GLY A 37 1.60 44.11 24.45
C GLY A 37 3.10 44.43 24.44
N ALA A 38 3.74 44.21 23.29
CA ALA A 38 4.90 44.99 22.86
C ALA A 38 5.08 44.89 21.34
N ALA A 39 4.90 46.05 20.70
CA ALA A 39 5.55 46.57 19.50
C ALA A 39 6.00 45.60 18.37
N ILE A 40 5.40 45.82 17.20
CA ILE A 40 5.93 45.47 15.88
C ILE A 40 7.24 46.25 15.63
N PRO A 41 8.27 45.61 15.06
CA PRO A 41 9.14 46.28 14.11
C PRO A 41 9.06 45.62 12.74
N THR A 42 8.62 46.41 11.76
CA THR A 42 8.85 46.20 10.34
C THR A 42 10.34 46.31 10.06
N ALA A 43 10.97 45.25 9.56
CA ALA A 43 12.22 45.34 8.79
C ALA A 43 12.40 44.12 7.87
N SER A 44 12.86 44.43 6.67
CA SER A 44 12.97 43.58 5.49
C SER A 44 13.95 42.40 5.59
N ILE A 45 13.56 41.30 4.96
CA ILE A 45 14.32 40.35 4.13
C ILE A 45 15.87 40.44 4.21
N ALA A 46 16.48 39.42 4.80
CA ALA A 46 17.73 38.82 4.34
C ALA A 46 17.73 37.34 4.79
N GLY A 47 18.13 36.42 3.90
CA GLY A 47 18.04 34.98 4.12
C GLY A 47 18.78 34.54 5.37
N ALA A 48 18.05 33.90 6.29
CA ALA A 48 18.62 33.21 7.43
C ALA A 48 18.78 31.72 7.06
N GLU A 49 20.00 31.31 6.72
CA GLU A 49 20.40 29.90 6.69
C GLU A 49 20.42 29.39 8.14
N LEU A 50 19.65 28.34 8.42
CA LEU A 50 19.49 27.76 9.76
C LEU A 50 20.40 26.56 9.92
N SER A 51 21.05 26.47 11.08
CA SER A 51 21.90 25.34 11.43
C SER A 51 21.05 24.17 11.94
N VAL A 52 21.32 22.93 11.52
CA VAL A 52 20.57 21.74 11.97
C VAL A 52 20.77 21.44 13.47
N GLU A 53 21.72 22.11 14.14
CA GLU A 53 21.91 21.99 15.60
C GLU A 53 20.82 22.75 16.38
N GLU A 54 20.31 23.86 15.85
CA GLU A 54 19.14 24.57 16.39
C GLU A 54 17.85 23.76 16.15
N ILE A 55 17.78 23.05 15.02
CA ILE A 55 16.65 22.16 14.66
C ILE A 55 16.60 20.93 15.57
N ARG A 56 17.76 20.32 15.90
CA ARG A 56 17.83 19.13 16.75
C ARG A 56 17.43 19.39 18.20
N ARG A 57 17.66 20.62 18.72
CA ARG A 57 17.30 20.98 20.10
C ARG A 57 15.80 21.22 20.29
N ALA A 58 15.09 21.68 19.27
CA ALA A 58 13.65 21.96 19.34
C ALA A 58 12.77 20.69 19.35
N ALA A 59 13.27 19.56 18.88
CA ALA A 59 12.53 18.28 18.84
C ALA A 59 12.51 17.52 20.20
N SER A 60 13.15 18.06 21.24
CA SER A 60 13.38 17.36 22.53
C SER A 60 12.25 17.54 23.55
N PHE A 61 11.16 18.24 23.21
CA PHE A 61 10.05 18.47 24.13
C PHE A 61 8.74 17.97 23.52
N SER A 62 8.41 16.71 23.78
CA SER A 62 7.01 16.28 23.80
C SER A 62 6.75 15.56 25.11
N ASP A 63 6.14 16.29 26.04
CA ASP A 63 5.65 15.81 27.31
C ASP A 63 4.54 14.76 27.09
N SER A 64 4.57 13.73 27.92
CA SER A 64 3.86 12.46 27.80
C SER A 64 2.38 12.58 28.17
N HIS A 65 1.45 12.32 27.24
CA HIS A 65 0.06 11.97 27.60
C HIS A 65 -0.56 11.01 26.56
N TYR A 66 -0.58 9.72 26.86
CA TYR A 66 -1.24 8.67 26.07
C TYR A 66 -2.62 8.34 26.67
N PRO A 67 -3.72 8.35 25.90
CA PRO A 67 -5.02 7.89 26.39
C PRO A 67 -5.12 6.34 26.26
N PRO A 68 -5.63 5.61 27.27
CA PRO A 68 -5.61 4.16 27.28
C PRO A 68 -6.89 3.58 26.66
N SER A 69 -6.84 3.18 25.39
CA SER A 69 -7.78 2.19 24.83
C SER A 69 -7.41 1.80 23.40
N LEU A 70 -6.56 0.78 23.28
CA LEU A 70 -6.77 -0.38 22.39
C LEU A 70 -5.67 -1.45 22.50
N HIS A 71 -4.51 -1.19 23.11
CA HIS A 71 -3.45 -2.21 23.28
C HIS A 71 -2.55 -2.01 24.53
N ALA A 72 -3.12 -1.55 25.66
CA ALA A 72 -2.34 -1.14 26.83
C ALA A 72 -1.49 -2.21 27.57
N PRO A 73 -1.62 -3.54 27.39
CA PRO A 73 -0.65 -4.48 27.94
C PRO A 73 0.28 -5.00 26.83
N LEU A 74 1.15 -4.12 26.32
CA LEU A 74 2.36 -4.51 25.57
C LEU A 74 3.66 -3.98 26.21
N ILE A 75 3.59 -3.40 27.42
CA ILE A 75 4.78 -3.00 28.18
C ILE A 75 4.58 -3.35 29.67
N ALA A 76 4.94 -4.57 30.05
CA ALA A 76 5.47 -4.91 31.38
C ALA A 76 5.89 -6.39 31.39
N SER A 77 7.21 -6.63 31.49
CA SER A 77 7.82 -7.94 31.74
C SER A 77 7.42 -8.50 33.12
N PRO A 78 7.67 -9.79 33.37
CA PRO A 78 8.83 -10.10 34.20
C PRO A 78 9.65 -11.27 33.63
N ASP A 79 10.97 -11.18 33.74
CA ASP A 79 11.74 -12.26 34.36
C ASP A 79 13.09 -11.72 34.84
N SER A 80 13.22 -11.80 36.15
CA SER A 80 14.38 -11.55 36.98
C SER A 80 15.45 -12.59 36.74
N TYR A 81 16.65 -12.17 36.33
CA TYR A 81 17.88 -12.85 36.70
C TYR A 81 18.93 -11.84 37.15
N SER A 82 19.24 -11.96 38.44
CA SER A 82 20.36 -11.36 39.15
C SER A 82 21.69 -11.76 38.54
N TYR A 83 22.54 -10.79 38.21
CA TYR A 83 23.98 -10.94 38.36
C TYR A 83 24.61 -9.62 38.79
N SER A 84 25.57 -9.79 39.68
CA SER A 84 26.04 -8.87 40.70
C SER A 84 26.84 -7.68 40.18
N SER A 85 26.72 -6.59 40.92
CA SER A 85 27.61 -5.43 40.92
C SER A 85 29.06 -5.84 41.09
N GLU A 86 29.97 -5.21 40.34
CA GLU A 86 31.27 -4.78 40.89
C GLU A 86 31.93 -3.69 40.03
N GLN A 87 32.38 -2.66 40.75
CA GLN A 87 33.46 -1.71 40.44
C GLN A 87 33.15 -0.49 39.55
N ALA A 88 32.69 0.53 40.27
CA ALA A 88 32.98 1.93 40.00
C ALA A 88 34.50 2.17 39.88
N ILE A 89 34.90 2.96 38.89
CA ILE A 89 36.16 3.71 38.91
C ILE A 89 35.88 5.15 38.50
N GLU A 90 36.50 6.02 39.29
CA GLU A 90 36.30 7.45 39.50
C GLU A 90 36.55 8.33 38.27
N GLN A 91 35.82 9.44 38.20
CA GLN A 91 36.29 10.63 37.49
C GLN A 91 37.31 11.38 38.34
N PRO A 92 38.35 11.98 37.72
CA PRO A 92 38.98 13.16 38.24
C PRO A 92 38.61 14.39 37.39
N SER A 93 37.92 15.32 38.04
CA SER A 93 37.86 16.73 37.64
C SER A 93 39.28 17.33 37.64
N GLY A 94 39.70 17.91 36.53
CA GLY A 94 40.93 18.69 36.41
C GLY A 94 40.74 19.85 35.45
N TYR A 95 40.61 21.07 36.00
CA TYR A 95 40.56 22.32 35.24
C TYR A 95 41.92 22.63 34.61
N GLY A 96 41.94 22.89 33.30
CA GLY A 96 43.10 23.41 32.57
C GLY A 96 42.70 23.78 31.13
N ARG A 97 42.77 25.07 30.82
CA ARG A 97 42.31 25.74 29.59
C ARG A 97 43.07 25.34 28.31
N ASP A 98 42.37 25.58 27.21
CA ASP A 98 42.82 25.87 25.83
C ASP A 98 43.34 24.70 24.99
N PHE A 99 42.49 24.14 24.14
CA PHE A 99 42.43 24.49 22.72
C PHE A 99 41.05 24.10 22.17
N GLY A 100 40.33 25.08 21.62
CA GLY A 100 39.05 24.87 20.97
C GLY A 100 39.19 23.88 19.81
N ARG A 101 38.43 22.79 19.89
CA ARG A 101 38.09 21.96 18.75
C ARG A 101 36.61 21.67 18.86
N ASP A 102 35.82 22.63 18.41
CA ASP A 102 34.40 22.41 18.11
C ASP A 102 34.31 21.26 17.11
N VAL A 103 33.72 20.16 17.56
CA VAL A 103 33.37 19.01 16.74
C VAL A 103 31.90 19.16 16.37
N ASN A 104 31.63 19.15 15.06
CA ASN A 104 30.35 19.13 14.36
C ASN A 104 29.53 20.43 14.35
N VAL A 105 30.06 21.40 13.59
CA VAL A 105 29.24 22.23 12.69
C VAL A 105 28.95 21.38 11.45
N PHE A 106 27.74 21.50 10.88
CA PHE A 106 27.38 21.02 9.55
C PHE A 106 28.59 20.88 8.65
N GLN A 107 28.98 19.63 8.39
CA GLN A 107 29.73 19.39 7.18
C GLN A 107 28.72 19.60 6.05
N ARG A 108 28.48 20.88 5.71
CA ARG A 108 28.13 21.30 4.37
C ARG A 108 29.09 20.48 3.53
N GLN A 109 28.61 19.42 2.90
CA GLN A 109 29.39 18.72 1.90
C GLN A 109 29.42 19.69 0.73
N VAL A 110 30.22 20.75 0.89
CA VAL A 110 30.62 21.62 -0.19
C VAL A 110 31.40 20.68 -1.07
N LEU A 111 30.73 20.15 -2.08
CA LEU A 111 31.37 19.33 -3.08
C LEU A 111 32.44 20.21 -3.70
N ASP A 112 33.69 19.82 -3.54
CA ASP A 112 34.77 20.58 -4.14
C ASP A 112 34.77 20.38 -5.66
N GLU A 113 35.49 21.24 -6.37
CA GLU A 113 35.54 21.19 -7.83
C GLU A 113 36.14 19.87 -8.35
N VAL A 114 36.98 19.20 -7.56
CA VAL A 114 37.60 17.92 -7.93
C VAL A 114 36.56 16.81 -7.87
N GLU A 115 35.84 16.73 -6.76
CA GLU A 115 34.79 15.75 -6.48
C GLU A 115 33.62 15.87 -7.45
N ILE A 116 33.18 17.11 -7.76
CA ILE A 116 32.15 17.37 -8.78
C ILE A 116 32.59 16.79 -10.14
N ARG A 117 33.86 17.00 -10.52
CA ARG A 117 34.39 16.49 -11.79
C ARG A 117 34.51 14.97 -11.77
N GLU A 118 34.99 14.38 -10.69
CA GLU A 118 35.13 12.93 -10.55
C GLU A 118 33.78 12.23 -10.70
N LEU A 119 32.75 12.72 -10.00
CA LEU A 119 31.38 12.19 -10.11
C LEU A 119 30.84 12.27 -11.54
N LEU A 120 31.06 13.40 -12.22
CA LEU A 120 30.63 13.56 -13.61
C LEU A 120 31.45 12.65 -14.56
N ILE A 121 32.76 12.52 -14.34
CA ILE A 121 33.64 11.66 -15.15
C ILE A 121 33.22 10.19 -15.01
N ASP A 122 32.95 9.74 -13.79
CA ASP A 122 32.47 8.39 -13.50
C ASP A 122 31.14 8.12 -14.23
N HIS A 123 30.16 9.01 -14.05
CA HIS A 123 28.86 8.91 -14.72
C HIS A 123 28.97 8.88 -16.25
N VAL A 124 29.85 9.70 -16.83
CA VAL A 124 30.08 9.77 -18.28
C VAL A 124 30.87 8.56 -18.78
N GLY A 125 31.81 8.05 -18.00
CA GLY A 125 32.67 6.91 -18.35
C GLY A 125 31.89 5.62 -18.59
N HIS A 126 30.73 5.47 -17.94
CA HIS A 126 29.82 4.36 -18.16
C HIS A 126 29.04 4.43 -19.49
N ARG A 127 29.16 5.51 -20.28
CA ARG A 127 28.41 5.71 -21.54
C ARG A 127 29.32 5.83 -22.76
N CYS A 128 29.32 4.80 -23.60
CA CYS A 128 30.21 4.65 -24.78
C CYS A 128 30.26 5.85 -25.75
N CYS A 129 29.18 6.62 -25.86
CA CYS A 129 29.06 7.71 -26.82
C CYS A 129 29.39 9.08 -26.24
N TRP A 130 29.75 9.20 -24.97
CA TRP A 130 29.98 10.49 -24.35
C TRP A 130 31.48 10.77 -24.24
N GLY A 131 31.94 11.83 -24.90
CA GLY A 131 33.34 12.23 -24.87
C GLY A 131 33.72 12.80 -23.51
N SER A 132 34.88 12.44 -22.95
CA SER A 132 35.29 12.89 -21.61
C SER A 132 35.67 14.38 -21.49
N ARG A 133 35.81 15.10 -22.62
CA ARG A 133 36.29 16.48 -22.65
C ARG A 133 35.43 17.46 -21.84
N PRO A 134 34.08 17.49 -21.95
CA PRO A 134 33.28 18.41 -21.15
C PRO A 134 33.42 18.19 -19.64
N ALA A 135 33.46 16.93 -19.19
CA ALA A 135 33.63 16.61 -17.78
C ALA A 135 35.00 17.03 -17.23
N ARG A 136 36.06 16.91 -18.03
CA ARG A 136 37.45 17.19 -17.60
C ARG A 136 37.87 18.65 -17.72
N SER A 137 37.37 19.37 -18.73
CA SER A 137 37.96 20.65 -19.16
C SER A 137 37.01 21.85 -19.15
N TRP A 138 35.70 21.64 -19.08
CA TRP A 138 34.77 22.77 -19.00
C TRP A 138 34.90 23.46 -17.64
N LYS A 139 34.72 24.77 -17.63
CA LYS A 139 34.77 25.57 -16.40
C LYS A 139 33.46 25.44 -15.66
N ILE A 140 33.50 25.11 -14.37
CA ILE A 140 32.34 25.20 -13.50
C ILE A 140 32.04 26.68 -13.30
N GLN A 141 30.91 27.15 -13.81
CA GLN A 141 30.49 28.54 -13.67
C GLN A 141 29.73 28.78 -12.38
N MET A 142 28.90 27.81 -11.99
CA MET A 142 27.94 27.98 -10.91
C MET A 142 27.65 26.63 -10.24
N VAL A 143 27.58 26.65 -8.92
CA VAL A 143 27.20 25.53 -8.06
C VAL A 143 26.07 26.05 -7.17
N GLU A 144 24.86 25.51 -7.35
CA GLU A 144 23.66 25.96 -6.65
C GLU A 144 23.13 24.84 -5.74
N ASP A 145 22.97 25.11 -4.46
CA ASP A 145 22.31 24.20 -3.51
C ASP A 145 20.79 24.29 -3.70
N CYS A 146 20.19 23.23 -4.24
CA CYS A 146 18.80 23.14 -4.66
C CYS A 146 18.03 22.08 -3.86
N ASN A 147 18.20 22.07 -2.53
CA ASN A 147 17.61 21.06 -1.64
C ASN A 147 16.13 20.76 -1.95
N VAL A 148 15.76 19.49 -1.80
CA VAL A 148 14.42 18.98 -2.04
C VAL A 148 13.88 18.38 -0.75
N TYR A 149 12.64 18.74 -0.42
CA TYR A 149 11.98 18.23 0.78
C TYR A 149 10.96 17.18 0.40
N VAL A 150 10.99 16.06 1.13
CA VAL A 150 10.10 14.93 0.94
C VAL A 150 9.34 14.71 2.24
N GLY A 151 8.01 14.76 2.16
CA GLY A 151 7.12 14.41 3.24
C GLY A 151 6.40 13.11 2.95
N THR A 152 6.34 12.21 3.92
CA THR A 152 5.51 11.00 3.85
C THR A 152 4.57 10.91 5.04
N LEU A 153 3.33 10.53 4.79
CA LEU A 153 2.40 10.08 5.81
C LEU A 153 2.03 8.63 5.52
N ASP A 154 2.52 7.73 6.38
CA ASP A 154 2.17 6.32 6.35
C ASP A 154 1.05 6.05 7.35
N THR A 155 -0.13 5.65 6.87
CA THR A 155 -1.26 5.23 7.71
C THR A 155 -1.35 3.71 7.70
N PHE A 156 -1.02 3.09 8.83
CA PHE A 156 -1.08 1.65 9.02
C PHE A 156 -2.47 1.22 9.47
N VAL A 157 -3.12 0.37 8.67
CA VAL A 157 -4.51 -0.03 8.85
C VAL A 157 -4.65 -1.54 8.95
N GLU A 158 -5.73 -1.97 9.59
CA GLU A 158 -6.15 -3.37 9.68
C GLU A 158 -7.59 -3.52 9.20
N GLU A 159 -7.81 -4.47 8.32
CA GLU A 159 -9.12 -4.90 7.84
C GLU A 159 -9.38 -6.33 8.27
N ARG A 160 -10.61 -6.63 8.69
CA ARG A 160 -11.05 -8.00 8.96
C ARG A 160 -12.33 -8.30 8.19
N GLU A 161 -12.33 -9.44 7.52
CA GLU A 161 -13.51 -9.99 6.85
C GLU A 161 -13.75 -11.42 7.30
N VAL A 162 -15.00 -11.87 7.30
CA VAL A 162 -15.36 -13.25 7.63
C VAL A 162 -16.02 -13.91 6.44
N VAL A 163 -15.51 -15.07 6.08
CA VAL A 163 -16.06 -15.93 5.03
C VAL A 163 -16.56 -17.21 5.69
N ASN A 164 -17.81 -17.56 5.40
CA ASN A 164 -18.36 -18.86 5.79
C ASN A 164 -17.87 -19.92 4.80
N GLU A 165 -17.01 -20.82 5.28
CA GLU A 165 -16.50 -21.93 4.49
C GLU A 165 -17.31 -23.20 4.78
N ARG A 166 -17.70 -23.90 3.71
CA ARG A 166 -18.48 -25.14 3.78
C ARG A 166 -17.71 -26.28 3.13
N ILE A 167 -17.37 -27.30 3.92
CA ILE A 167 -16.62 -28.47 3.45
C ILE A 167 -17.39 -29.78 3.74
N PRO A 168 -17.16 -30.87 3.00
CA PRO A 168 -17.77 -32.17 3.30
C PRO A 168 -17.46 -32.62 4.73
N TYR A 169 -18.49 -32.96 5.50
CA TYR A 169 -18.30 -33.45 6.87
C TYR A 169 -17.84 -34.92 6.85
N ARG A 170 -16.70 -35.22 7.48
CA ARG A 170 -16.10 -36.57 7.51
C ARG A 170 -16.22 -37.29 8.86
N GLY A 171 -17.07 -36.80 9.77
CA GLY A 171 -17.23 -37.39 11.10
C GLY A 171 -16.22 -36.85 12.14
N GLU A 172 -15.70 -35.65 11.93
CA GLU A 172 -14.82 -34.98 12.88
C GLU A 172 -15.56 -34.71 14.21
N ASN A 173 -14.91 -34.98 15.35
CA ASN A 173 -15.47 -34.62 16.65
C ASN A 173 -15.46 -33.10 16.83
N ILE A 174 -16.56 -32.45 16.45
CA ILE A 174 -16.75 -31.03 16.70
C ILE A 174 -17.09 -30.86 18.18
N LYS A 175 -16.35 -29.98 18.88
CA LYS A 175 -16.75 -29.55 20.21
C LYS A 175 -18.13 -28.90 20.07
N GLY A 176 -19.16 -29.59 20.55
CA GLY A 176 -20.55 -29.17 20.36
C GLY A 176 -20.84 -27.79 20.96
N LYS A 177 -22.04 -27.28 20.65
CA LYS A 177 -22.62 -25.96 21.02
C LYS A 177 -22.48 -25.48 22.48
N ASN A 178 -21.88 -26.29 23.35
CA ASN A 178 -21.57 -25.99 24.74
C ASN A 178 -20.14 -25.42 24.96
N SER A 179 -19.38 -25.17 23.89
CA SER A 179 -17.98 -24.71 23.99
C SER A 179 -17.78 -23.20 24.11
N GLY A 180 -18.84 -22.42 24.35
CA GLY A 180 -18.81 -20.97 24.52
C GLY A 180 -19.46 -20.21 23.37
N PRO A 181 -19.73 -18.90 23.54
CA PRO A 181 -20.25 -18.06 22.47
C PRO A 181 -19.22 -17.90 21.35
N GLU A 182 -19.70 -17.76 20.11
CA GLU A 182 -18.85 -17.41 18.97
C GLU A 182 -18.25 -16.02 19.20
N LEU A 183 -16.94 -15.89 19.00
CA LEU A 183 -16.23 -14.61 19.16
C LEU A 183 -16.50 -13.67 17.99
N GLY A 184 -16.63 -12.39 18.30
CA GLY A 184 -16.65 -11.34 17.29
C GLY A 184 -15.32 -11.28 16.54
N VAL A 185 -15.37 -10.88 15.26
CA VAL A 185 -14.18 -10.82 14.38
C VAL A 185 -13.06 -9.96 14.97
N TRP A 186 -13.43 -8.89 15.66
CA TRP A 186 -12.49 -7.95 16.30
C TRP A 186 -12.03 -8.41 17.69
N GLU A 187 -12.62 -9.47 18.26
CA GLU A 187 -12.24 -10.06 19.54
C GLU A 187 -11.18 -11.16 19.39
N LEU A 188 -10.86 -11.55 18.15
CA LEU A 188 -9.82 -12.52 17.85
C LEU A 188 -8.44 -12.01 18.30
N ASP A 189 -7.72 -12.83 19.06
CA ASP A 189 -6.35 -12.57 19.48
C ASP A 189 -5.37 -12.82 18.32
N LEU A 190 -4.75 -11.75 17.85
CA LEU A 190 -3.83 -11.77 16.71
C LEU A 190 -2.39 -11.41 17.11
N ARG A 191 -2.06 -11.39 18.40
CA ARG A 191 -0.73 -10.93 18.88
C ARG A 191 0.42 -11.68 18.21
N SER A 192 0.31 -12.99 18.01
CA SER A 192 1.33 -13.81 17.34
C SER A 192 1.42 -13.59 15.83
N GLN A 193 0.38 -13.05 15.21
CA GLN A 193 0.29 -12.82 13.78
C GLN A 193 0.51 -11.34 13.41
N PHE A 194 0.51 -10.45 14.39
CA PHE A 194 0.65 -9.02 14.16
C PHE A 194 1.99 -8.72 13.45
N PRO A 195 1.98 -8.03 12.30
CA PRO A 195 3.20 -7.67 11.59
C PRO A 195 4.00 -6.56 12.31
N VAL A 196 5.23 -6.36 11.87
CA VAL A 196 5.95 -5.11 12.19
C VAL A 196 5.17 -3.93 11.62
N LEU A 197 5.05 -2.84 12.39
CA LEU A 197 4.34 -1.64 11.97
C LEU A 197 4.89 -1.11 10.63
N PHE A 198 3.97 -0.59 9.81
CA PHE A 198 4.25 -0.06 8.47
C PHE A 198 4.77 -1.10 7.47
N THR A 199 4.48 -2.40 7.68
CA THR A 199 4.64 -3.42 6.64
C THR A 199 3.74 -3.06 5.45
N PRO A 200 4.21 -3.13 4.18
CA PRO A 200 3.41 -2.73 3.03
C PRO A 200 2.06 -3.45 2.96
N GLU A 201 2.08 -4.78 3.07
CA GLU A 201 0.89 -5.63 3.11
C GLU A 201 1.20 -6.96 3.81
N LYS A 202 0.24 -7.46 4.58
CA LYS A 202 0.25 -8.83 5.13
C LYS A 202 -1.19 -9.33 5.25
N GLU A 203 -1.44 -10.55 4.77
CA GLU A 203 -2.72 -11.25 4.94
C GLU A 203 -2.52 -12.50 5.80
N THR A 204 -3.43 -12.74 6.74
CA THR A 204 -3.53 -14.02 7.44
C THR A 204 -4.97 -14.52 7.51
N LYS A 205 -5.13 -15.84 7.58
CA LYS A 205 -6.44 -16.49 7.71
C LYS A 205 -6.46 -17.33 8.96
N ILE A 206 -7.47 -17.11 9.80
CA ILE A 206 -7.70 -17.91 10.99
C ILE A 206 -9.14 -18.40 11.05
N LYS A 207 -9.33 -19.59 11.60
CA LYS A 207 -10.65 -20.09 11.93
C LYS A 207 -11.17 -19.34 13.17
N VAL A 208 -12.38 -18.83 13.08
CA VAL A 208 -13.08 -18.24 14.23
C VAL A 208 -13.39 -19.36 15.23
N PRO A 209 -12.90 -19.27 16.48
CA PRO A 209 -13.18 -20.29 17.49
C PRO A 209 -14.68 -20.48 17.71
N HIS A 210 -15.12 -21.73 17.83
CA HIS A 210 -16.52 -22.11 18.11
C HIS A 210 -17.54 -21.75 17.02
N SER A 211 -17.07 -21.43 15.81
CA SER A 211 -17.93 -21.15 14.66
C SER A 211 -18.36 -22.39 13.87
N GLU A 212 -17.93 -23.58 14.30
CA GLU A 212 -18.22 -24.83 13.61
C GLU A 212 -19.69 -25.27 13.78
N ALA A 213 -20.37 -25.49 12.66
CA ALA A 213 -21.73 -26.02 12.62
C ALA A 213 -21.84 -27.13 11.58
N ILE A 214 -22.54 -28.22 11.93
CA ILE A 214 -22.93 -29.24 10.96
C ILE A 214 -24.24 -28.79 10.32
N GLU A 215 -24.21 -28.57 9.02
CA GLU A 215 -25.36 -28.22 8.21
C GLU A 215 -25.75 -29.39 7.30
N LYS A 216 -27.04 -29.51 6.99
CA LYS A 216 -27.47 -30.42 5.93
C LYS A 216 -26.92 -29.93 4.60
N CYS A 217 -26.41 -30.84 3.77
CA CYS A 217 -25.95 -30.48 2.44
C CYS A 217 -27.14 -29.96 1.61
N PRO A 218 -27.13 -28.71 1.14
CA PRO A 218 -28.24 -28.15 0.37
C PRO A 218 -28.41 -28.81 -1.00
N GLY A 219 -27.33 -29.39 -1.55
CA GLY A 219 -27.36 -30.04 -2.85
C GLY A 219 -28.06 -31.40 -2.88
N CYS A 220 -28.20 -32.07 -1.73
CA CYS A 220 -28.88 -33.36 -1.63
C CYS A 220 -29.90 -33.42 -0.48
N ASP A 221 -30.21 -32.28 0.13
CA ASP A 221 -31.11 -32.17 1.29
C ASP A 221 -30.81 -33.20 2.41
N GLY A 222 -29.53 -33.35 2.77
CA GLY A 222 -29.14 -34.31 3.81
C GLY A 222 -29.02 -35.78 3.36
N ARG A 223 -29.42 -36.14 2.14
CA ARG A 223 -29.51 -37.56 1.71
C ARG A 223 -28.17 -38.22 1.39
N GLY A 224 -27.15 -37.44 1.01
CA GLY A 224 -25.84 -37.94 0.56
C GLY A 224 -25.80 -38.34 -0.92
N ASP A 225 -26.94 -38.70 -1.50
CA ASP A 225 -27.08 -39.03 -2.92
C ASP A 225 -28.00 -38.06 -3.66
N THR A 226 -27.79 -37.91 -4.97
CA THR A 226 -28.63 -37.13 -5.88
C THR A 226 -29.19 -38.02 -7.00
N PRO A 227 -30.37 -37.71 -7.55
CA PRO A 227 -30.93 -38.44 -8.68
C PRO A 227 -29.96 -38.45 -9.87
N CYS A 228 -29.80 -39.61 -10.49
CA CYS A 228 -28.98 -39.74 -11.69
C CYS A 228 -29.57 -38.86 -12.81
N PRO A 229 -28.81 -37.88 -13.34
CA PRO A 229 -29.33 -36.97 -14.36
C PRO A 229 -29.65 -37.71 -15.66
N THR A 230 -29.01 -38.85 -15.94
CA THR A 230 -29.29 -39.67 -17.12
C THR A 230 -30.62 -40.44 -17.00
N CYS A 231 -30.91 -41.00 -15.82
CA CYS A 231 -32.11 -41.81 -15.61
C CYS A 231 -33.35 -40.97 -15.27
N ASN A 232 -33.15 -39.80 -14.66
CA ASN A 232 -34.20 -39.02 -14.02
C ASN A 232 -34.20 -37.54 -14.47
N ALA A 233 -33.74 -37.25 -15.70
CA ALA A 233 -33.62 -35.88 -16.24
C ALA A 233 -34.89 -35.02 -16.12
N ASN A 234 -36.07 -35.65 -16.20
CA ASN A 234 -37.36 -34.98 -16.27
C ASN A 234 -38.28 -35.33 -15.09
N GLN A 235 -37.72 -35.82 -13.98
CA GLN A 235 -38.53 -36.31 -12.86
C GLN A 235 -38.73 -35.23 -11.79
N GLU A 236 -39.90 -35.26 -11.15
CA GLU A 236 -40.21 -34.35 -10.05
C GLU A 236 -39.27 -34.56 -8.85
N PRO A 237 -38.87 -33.49 -8.14
CA PRO A 237 -38.03 -33.58 -6.95
C PRO A 237 -38.65 -34.53 -5.90
N GLY A 238 -37.88 -35.54 -5.48
CA GLY A 238 -38.27 -36.46 -4.41
C GLY A 238 -38.51 -37.90 -4.86
N TYR A 239 -38.78 -38.14 -6.14
CA TYR A 239 -38.93 -39.48 -6.72
C TYR A 239 -37.81 -39.77 -7.72
N TYR A 240 -37.27 -40.98 -7.70
CA TYR A 240 -36.26 -41.45 -8.64
C TYR A 240 -36.59 -42.86 -9.13
N LYS A 241 -36.23 -43.17 -10.38
CA LYS A 241 -36.39 -44.50 -10.96
C LYS A 241 -35.14 -45.33 -10.69
N GLU A 242 -35.33 -46.41 -9.94
CA GLU A 242 -34.32 -47.46 -9.78
C GLU A 242 -34.37 -48.45 -10.95
N ASN A 243 -33.32 -49.26 -11.07
CA ASN A 243 -33.19 -50.35 -12.04
C ASN A 243 -33.41 -49.95 -13.50
N GLN A 244 -33.12 -48.69 -13.85
CA GLN A 244 -33.19 -48.24 -15.24
C GLN A 244 -32.09 -48.91 -16.05
N MET A 245 -32.50 -49.58 -17.12
CA MET A 245 -31.66 -50.33 -18.04
C MET A 245 -31.80 -49.69 -19.42
N THR A 246 -30.70 -49.57 -20.15
CA THR A 246 -30.69 -49.04 -21.52
C THR A 246 -30.50 -50.17 -22.52
N PRO A 247 -31.13 -50.12 -23.70
CA PRO A 247 -30.88 -51.09 -24.76
C PRO A 247 -29.39 -51.11 -25.08
N CYS A 248 -28.81 -52.30 -25.14
CA CYS A 248 -27.40 -52.47 -25.43
C CYS A 248 -27.12 -51.89 -26.83
N PRO A 249 -26.19 -50.94 -26.97
CA PRO A 249 -25.92 -50.29 -28.25
C PRO A 249 -25.35 -51.27 -29.29
N SER A 250 -24.69 -52.35 -28.84
CA SER A 250 -24.08 -53.35 -29.72
C SER A 250 -25.07 -54.34 -30.33
N CYS A 251 -26.21 -54.62 -29.67
CA CYS A 251 -27.22 -55.55 -30.18
C CYS A 251 -28.63 -54.92 -30.27
N HIS A 252 -28.75 -53.61 -30.03
CA HIS A 252 -29.99 -52.84 -30.07
C HIS A 252 -31.16 -53.48 -29.30
N GLY A 253 -30.89 -54.07 -28.13
CA GLY A 253 -31.93 -54.73 -27.31
C GLY A 253 -32.11 -56.22 -27.57
N ARG A 254 -31.50 -56.78 -28.63
CA ARG A 254 -31.76 -58.16 -29.08
C ARG A 254 -31.06 -59.24 -28.24
N GLY A 255 -29.97 -58.89 -27.55
CA GLY A 255 -29.13 -59.84 -26.82
C GLY A 255 -28.19 -60.68 -27.70
N LEU A 256 -28.40 -60.65 -29.01
CA LEU A 256 -27.64 -61.39 -30.03
C LEU A 256 -27.08 -60.44 -31.09
N ILE A 257 -25.93 -60.78 -31.66
CA ILE A 257 -25.31 -60.10 -32.79
C ILE A 257 -25.47 -60.99 -34.03
N ALA A 258 -26.17 -60.49 -35.03
CA ALA A 258 -26.42 -61.19 -36.29
C ALA A 258 -25.24 -61.01 -37.25
N HIS A 259 -24.74 -62.11 -37.79
CA HIS A 259 -23.65 -62.14 -38.77
C HIS A 259 -24.17 -62.26 -40.20
N ARG A 260 -23.33 -61.89 -41.18
CA ARG A 260 -23.71 -61.93 -42.61
C ARG A 260 -23.96 -63.34 -43.15
N ASP A 261 -23.43 -64.35 -42.48
CA ASP A 261 -23.63 -65.78 -42.79
C ASP A 261 -24.95 -66.34 -42.22
N GLY A 262 -25.73 -65.52 -41.52
CA GLY A 262 -27.00 -65.91 -40.91
C GLY A 262 -26.85 -66.53 -39.52
N SER A 263 -25.64 -66.62 -38.97
CA SER A 263 -25.42 -67.07 -37.59
C SER A 263 -25.64 -65.94 -36.58
N ASP A 264 -26.16 -66.27 -35.39
CA ASP A 264 -26.32 -65.35 -34.27
C ASP A 264 -25.30 -65.71 -33.17
N THR A 265 -24.59 -64.72 -32.65
CA THR A 265 -23.71 -64.89 -31.48
C THR A 265 -24.22 -64.12 -30.28
N ILE A 266 -23.97 -64.64 -29.08
CA ILE A 266 -24.35 -63.96 -27.84
C ILE A 266 -23.60 -62.63 -27.76
N CYS A 267 -24.34 -61.53 -27.57
CA CYS A 267 -23.73 -60.22 -27.38
C CYS A 267 -22.95 -60.21 -26.06
N LEU A 268 -21.61 -60.12 -26.15
CA LEU A 268 -20.72 -60.12 -24.99
C LEU A 268 -20.90 -58.88 -24.10
N GLN A 269 -21.27 -57.74 -24.68
CA GLN A 269 -21.45 -56.47 -23.96
C GLN A 269 -22.63 -56.50 -22.97
N CYS A 270 -23.73 -57.18 -23.33
CA CYS A 270 -24.88 -57.37 -22.42
C CYS A 270 -25.00 -58.80 -21.88
N ASN A 271 -24.05 -59.67 -22.21
CA ASN A 271 -24.07 -61.10 -21.93
C ASN A 271 -25.42 -61.77 -22.24
N GLY A 272 -25.95 -61.52 -23.45
CA GLY A 272 -27.24 -62.08 -23.90
C GLY A 272 -28.51 -61.38 -23.39
N LYS A 273 -28.41 -60.43 -22.44
CA LYS A 273 -29.59 -59.82 -21.81
C LYS A 273 -30.32 -58.76 -22.64
N GLY A 274 -29.70 -58.29 -23.73
CA GLY A 274 -30.24 -57.22 -24.58
C GLY A 274 -30.14 -55.81 -24.00
N ASN A 275 -30.12 -55.66 -22.67
CA ASN A 275 -29.99 -54.38 -21.99
C ASN A 275 -28.75 -54.34 -21.09
N ILE A 276 -28.20 -53.13 -20.90
CA ILE A 276 -27.06 -52.86 -20.01
C ILE A 276 -27.46 -51.85 -18.93
N PRO A 277 -26.82 -51.89 -17.75
CA PRO A 277 -27.11 -50.94 -16.70
C PRO A 277 -26.71 -49.52 -17.12
N CYS A 278 -27.35 -48.51 -16.53
CA CYS A 278 -26.98 -47.11 -16.78
C CYS A 278 -25.51 -46.90 -16.40
N ALA A 279 -24.70 -46.41 -17.35
CA ALA A 279 -23.26 -46.18 -17.13
C ALA A 279 -22.97 -45.20 -15.97
N THR A 280 -23.86 -44.23 -15.73
CA THR A 280 -23.67 -43.18 -14.73
C THR A 280 -23.98 -43.64 -13.31
N CYS A 281 -25.04 -44.45 -13.11
CA CYS A 281 -25.49 -44.87 -11.77
C CYS A 281 -25.45 -46.38 -11.53
N SER A 282 -25.01 -47.17 -12.51
CA SER A 282 -25.07 -48.64 -12.50
C SER A 282 -26.47 -49.15 -12.18
N SER A 283 -27.48 -48.52 -12.78
CA SER A 283 -28.92 -48.79 -12.56
C SER A 283 -29.44 -48.54 -11.14
N ARG A 284 -28.66 -47.95 -10.22
CA ARG A 284 -29.17 -47.57 -8.89
C ARG A 284 -30.15 -46.40 -8.91
N GLY A 285 -30.22 -45.64 -10.01
CA GLY A 285 -31.04 -44.43 -10.11
C GLY A 285 -30.51 -43.22 -9.34
N LEU A 286 -29.54 -43.44 -8.44
CA LEU A 286 -28.88 -42.43 -7.62
C LEU A 286 -27.37 -42.41 -7.87
N ILE A 287 -26.78 -41.23 -7.72
CA ILE A 287 -25.34 -41.01 -7.73
C ILE A 287 -24.93 -40.29 -6.45
N LYS A 288 -23.67 -40.46 -6.02
CA LYS A 288 -23.17 -39.75 -4.84
C LYS A 288 -23.23 -38.26 -5.09
N CYS A 289 -23.73 -37.50 -4.12
CA CYS A 289 -23.71 -36.05 -4.16
C CYS A 289 -22.25 -35.58 -4.27
N ASN A 290 -21.95 -34.75 -5.25
CA ASN A 290 -20.62 -34.20 -5.47
C ASN A 290 -20.21 -33.18 -4.39
N ILE A 291 -21.17 -32.45 -3.83
CA ILE A 291 -20.94 -31.40 -2.82
C ILE A 291 -20.53 -32.01 -1.47
N CYS A 292 -21.28 -32.99 -0.95
CA CYS A 292 -20.98 -33.64 0.34
C CYS A 292 -20.25 -34.99 0.20
N GLN A 293 -19.94 -35.41 -1.03
CA GLN A 293 -19.24 -36.67 -1.33
C GLN A 293 -19.92 -37.93 -0.77
N GLY A 294 -21.24 -37.93 -0.65
CA GLY A 294 -22.00 -39.05 -0.06
C GLY A 294 -22.33 -38.89 1.43
N GLY A 295 -21.76 -37.90 2.13
CA GLY A 295 -21.91 -37.77 3.58
C GLY A 295 -23.24 -37.16 4.05
N GLY A 296 -24.00 -36.51 3.14
CA GLY A 296 -25.27 -35.84 3.46
C GLY A 296 -25.11 -34.51 4.22
N SER A 297 -24.00 -34.30 4.91
CA SER A 297 -23.76 -33.12 5.75
C SER A 297 -22.51 -32.36 5.32
N LEU A 298 -22.52 -31.05 5.60
CA LEU A 298 -21.38 -30.16 5.44
C LEU A 298 -20.98 -29.60 6.80
N LEU A 299 -19.68 -29.40 6.98
CA LEU A 299 -19.13 -28.62 8.08
C LEU A 299 -19.03 -27.17 7.61
N ALA A 300 -19.85 -26.30 8.19
CA ALA A 300 -19.73 -24.86 8.07
C ALA A 300 -18.80 -24.35 9.17
N ARG A 301 -17.87 -23.46 8.81
CA ARG A 301 -16.99 -22.77 9.76
C ARG A 301 -16.70 -21.36 9.27
N ASN A 302 -16.56 -20.42 10.19
CA ASN A 302 -16.20 -19.05 9.84
C ASN A 302 -14.67 -18.92 9.81
N ILE A 303 -14.16 -18.45 8.68
CA ILE A 303 -12.75 -18.12 8.49
C ILE A 303 -12.64 -16.60 8.44
N ALA A 304 -11.91 -16.03 9.40
CA ALA A 304 -11.57 -14.62 9.39
C ALA A 304 -10.30 -14.42 8.55
N THR A 305 -10.37 -13.56 7.54
CA THR A 305 -9.22 -13.06 6.80
C THR A 305 -8.87 -11.68 7.36
N ILE A 306 -7.64 -11.52 7.82
CA ILE A 306 -7.12 -10.27 8.39
C ILE A 306 -6.04 -9.73 7.46
N LYS A 307 -6.19 -8.48 7.08
CA LYS A 307 -5.28 -7.77 6.18
C LYS A 307 -4.73 -6.54 6.90
N TRP A 308 -3.42 -6.48 7.03
CA TRP A 308 -2.70 -5.28 7.44
C TRP A 308 -2.09 -4.63 6.22
N LYS A 309 -2.24 -3.30 6.10
CA LYS A 309 -1.73 -2.55 4.96
C LYS A 309 -1.23 -1.18 5.39
N THR A 310 -0.20 -0.70 4.70
CA THR A 310 0.25 0.69 4.83
C THR A 310 -0.27 1.51 3.65
N LEU A 311 -1.05 2.54 3.96
CA LEU A 311 -1.46 3.55 2.98
C LEU A 311 -0.45 4.69 3.07
N SER A 312 0.32 4.94 2.02
CA SER A 312 1.36 5.97 2.04
C SER A 312 0.99 7.12 1.11
N THR A 313 0.88 8.32 1.67
CA THR A 313 0.89 9.57 0.90
C THR A 313 2.32 10.11 0.89
N ARG A 314 2.80 10.56 -0.28
CA ARG A 314 4.11 11.19 -0.42
C ARG A 314 3.99 12.50 -1.19
N LYS A 315 4.65 13.53 -0.67
CA LYS A 315 4.72 14.86 -1.29
C LYS A 315 6.18 15.26 -1.45
N VAL A 316 6.49 15.87 -2.59
CA VAL A 316 7.81 16.40 -2.88
C VAL A 316 7.69 17.91 -3.08
N SER A 317 8.58 18.66 -2.46
CA SER A 317 8.73 20.09 -2.68
C SER A 317 10.17 20.37 -3.10
N ALA A 318 10.35 20.55 -4.41
CA ALA A 318 11.61 20.94 -5.00
C ALA A 318 11.73 22.47 -5.09
N THR A 319 12.90 23.00 -4.75
CA THR A 319 13.22 24.40 -5.03
C THR A 319 13.30 24.65 -6.55
N LYS A 320 13.18 25.91 -6.99
CA LYS A 320 13.18 26.27 -8.43
C LYS A 320 14.36 25.69 -9.20
N GLY A 321 15.54 25.56 -8.58
CA GLY A 321 16.73 24.98 -9.20
C GLY A 321 16.62 23.48 -9.47
N ALA A 322 15.93 22.72 -8.61
CA ALA A 322 15.73 21.28 -8.71
C ALA A 322 14.42 20.87 -9.41
N ALA A 323 13.52 21.81 -9.72
CA ALA A 323 12.22 21.55 -10.38
C ALA A 323 12.32 20.86 -11.76
N SER A 324 13.52 20.81 -12.34
CA SER A 324 13.80 20.14 -13.60
C SER A 324 14.03 18.62 -13.45
N VAL A 325 14.28 18.14 -12.23
CA VAL A 325 14.46 16.72 -11.93
C VAL A 325 13.09 16.14 -11.58
N PRO A 326 12.68 15.01 -12.19
CA PRO A 326 11.38 14.45 -11.92
C PRO A 326 11.30 13.83 -10.51
N ASP A 327 10.10 13.88 -9.94
CA ASP A 327 9.88 13.51 -8.54
C ASP A 327 10.29 12.08 -8.23
N ASP A 328 10.15 11.14 -9.17
CA ASP A 328 10.50 9.72 -9.02
C ASP A 328 11.98 9.51 -8.67
N VAL A 329 12.87 10.39 -9.13
CA VAL A 329 14.28 10.39 -8.75
C VAL A 329 14.42 10.70 -7.26
N PHE A 330 13.67 11.69 -6.77
CA PHE A 330 13.60 12.01 -5.34
C PHE A 330 12.85 10.94 -4.54
N HIS A 331 12.01 10.11 -5.17
CA HIS A 331 11.40 8.93 -4.55
C HIS A 331 12.41 7.88 -4.12
N ARG A 332 13.48 7.70 -4.89
CA ARG A 332 14.52 6.71 -4.64
C ARG A 332 15.69 7.26 -3.83
N ALA A 333 15.94 8.56 -3.91
CA ALA A 333 17.07 9.21 -3.25
C ALA A 333 16.96 9.13 -1.72
N LYS A 334 18.07 8.77 -1.06
CA LYS A 334 18.18 8.81 0.40
C LYS A 334 18.42 10.25 0.85
N GLY A 335 17.55 10.74 1.73
CA GLY A 335 17.67 12.03 2.40
C GLY A 335 17.96 11.89 3.90
N GLU A 336 18.22 13.02 4.55
CA GLU A 336 18.34 13.12 6.00
C GLU A 336 16.96 13.40 6.58
N GLN A 337 16.61 12.68 7.65
CA GLN A 337 15.31 12.82 8.27
C GLN A 337 15.30 14.03 9.22
N LEU A 338 14.43 15.00 8.94
CA LEU A 338 14.23 16.20 9.76
C LEU A 338 13.19 15.95 10.87
N CYS A 339 12.17 15.14 10.60
CA CYS A 339 11.24 14.69 11.63
C CYS A 339 10.78 13.23 11.42
N ASN A 340 10.51 12.56 12.54
CA ASN A 340 9.86 11.25 12.60
C ASN A 340 8.85 11.28 13.74
N MET A 341 7.58 11.43 13.41
CA MET A 341 6.50 11.42 14.40
C MET A 341 5.66 10.18 14.19
N GLN A 342 5.36 9.49 15.28
CA GLN A 342 4.49 8.33 15.28
C GLN A 342 3.38 8.54 16.31
N ALA A 343 2.13 8.40 15.89
CA ALA A 343 0.95 8.58 16.74
C ALA A 343 -0.21 7.72 16.22
N TYR A 344 -1.31 7.62 16.98
CA TYR A 344 -2.55 7.03 16.42
C TYR A 344 -3.03 7.83 15.19
N GLN A 345 -2.96 9.16 15.30
CA GLN A 345 -3.19 10.09 14.20
C GLN A 345 -2.14 11.20 14.31
N CYS A 346 -1.38 11.43 13.25
CA CYS A 346 -0.33 12.45 13.24
C CYS A 346 -0.91 13.85 12.99
N SER A 347 -0.42 14.82 13.76
CA SER A 347 -0.56 16.24 13.48
C SER A 347 0.62 16.77 12.65
N PRO A 348 0.49 17.95 12.04
CA PRO A 348 1.63 18.61 11.41
C PRO A 348 2.78 18.83 12.42
N ALA A 349 3.99 18.45 12.02
CA ALA A 349 5.21 18.76 12.73
C ALA A 349 5.47 20.28 12.78
N PHE A 350 6.03 20.74 13.91
CA PHE A 350 6.40 22.13 14.15
C PHE A 350 7.92 22.32 14.03
N PHE A 351 8.33 23.31 13.23
CA PHE A 351 9.69 23.75 13.01
C PHE A 351 9.78 25.23 13.40
N ALA A 352 10.43 25.53 14.52
CA ALA A 352 10.46 26.88 15.10
C ALA A 352 10.93 27.93 14.09
N ASP A 353 11.95 27.58 13.30
CA ASP A 353 12.63 28.54 12.43
C ASP A 353 12.21 28.42 10.96
N SER A 354 11.24 27.55 10.61
CA SER A 354 10.87 27.33 9.22
C SER A 354 9.37 27.33 8.98
N TYR A 355 8.84 28.49 8.58
CA TYR A 355 7.48 28.61 8.08
C TYR A 355 7.20 27.66 6.89
N PHE A 356 8.18 27.52 5.99
CA PHE A 356 8.07 26.63 4.84
C PHE A 356 7.84 25.17 5.28
N LEU A 357 8.66 24.66 6.21
CA LEU A 357 8.51 23.28 6.69
C LEU A 357 7.21 23.08 7.45
N ASN A 358 6.76 24.06 8.25
CA ASN A 358 5.45 24.02 8.92
C ASN A 358 4.29 23.91 7.92
N LYS A 359 4.35 24.72 6.86
CA LYS A 359 3.34 24.68 5.79
C LYS A 359 3.38 23.37 5.02
N PHE A 360 4.58 22.93 4.61
CA PHE A 360 4.77 21.68 3.89
C PHE A 360 4.30 20.46 4.69
N SER A 361 4.67 20.40 5.96
CA SER A 361 4.18 19.44 6.96
C SER A 361 2.65 19.40 7.02
N SER A 362 2.01 20.57 7.06
CA SER A 362 0.55 20.67 7.08
C SER A 362 -0.09 20.17 5.77
N GLU A 363 0.54 20.48 4.63
CA GLU A 363 0.10 20.01 3.33
C GLU A 363 0.22 18.48 3.18
N VAL A 364 1.27 17.86 3.70
CA VAL A 364 1.44 16.39 3.71
C VAL A 364 0.34 15.73 4.53
N ILE A 365 0.02 16.28 5.70
CA ILE A 365 -1.06 15.79 6.56
C ILE A 365 -2.45 16.01 5.95
N ALA A 366 -2.65 17.11 5.22
CA ALA A 366 -3.91 17.39 4.54
C ALA A 366 -4.18 16.39 3.39
N ASP A 367 -3.14 15.90 2.72
CA ASP A 367 -3.20 14.90 1.65
C ASP A 367 -3.32 13.45 2.19
N ARG A 368 -3.73 13.26 3.45
CA ARG A 368 -3.91 11.95 4.08
C ARG A 368 -4.77 11.02 3.22
N ALA A 369 -4.26 9.83 2.96
CA ALA A 369 -4.95 8.82 2.17
C ALA A 369 -6.32 8.44 2.81
N PRO A 370 -7.38 8.29 2.02
CA PRO A 370 -8.67 7.85 2.53
C PRO A 370 -8.57 6.43 3.08
N VAL A 371 -9.08 6.21 4.29
CA VAL A 371 -9.10 4.91 4.94
C VAL A 371 -10.38 4.18 4.51
N PRO A 372 -10.29 2.90 4.07
CA PRO A 372 -11.48 2.11 3.76
C PRO A 372 -12.43 2.02 4.97
N PRO A 373 -13.76 2.06 4.78
CA PRO A 373 -14.72 2.03 5.89
C PRO A 373 -14.71 0.72 6.68
N THR A 374 -14.18 -0.36 6.08
CA THR A 374 -13.98 -1.67 6.71
C THR A 374 -12.68 -1.74 7.53
N ALA A 375 -11.81 -0.75 7.41
CA ALA A 375 -10.50 -0.72 8.04
C ALA A 375 -10.52 0.05 9.37
N ARG A 376 -9.66 -0.36 10.29
CA ARG A 376 -9.31 0.40 11.51
C ARG A 376 -7.90 0.93 11.37
N VAL A 377 -7.71 2.22 11.65
CA VAL A 377 -6.38 2.81 11.77
C VAL A 377 -5.72 2.29 13.04
N ILE A 378 -4.50 1.79 12.92
CA ILE A 378 -3.69 1.38 14.07
C ILE A 378 -2.76 2.52 14.47
N CYS A 379 -2.05 3.08 13.50
CA CYS A 379 -0.99 4.04 13.74
C CYS A 379 -0.64 4.79 12.45
N GLU A 380 -0.27 6.05 12.61
CA GLU A 380 0.33 6.86 11.56
C GLU A 380 1.80 7.15 11.86
N ARG A 381 2.60 7.28 10.80
CA ARG A 381 3.97 7.81 10.84
C ARG A 381 4.11 8.94 9.84
N HIS A 382 4.40 10.13 10.36
CA HIS A 382 4.72 11.30 9.57
C HIS A 382 6.22 11.51 9.56
N THR A 383 6.80 11.54 8.36
CA THR A 383 8.23 11.86 8.18
C THR A 383 8.41 13.03 7.23
N ILE A 384 9.36 13.89 7.57
CA ILE A 384 9.87 14.92 6.67
C ILE A 384 11.36 14.70 6.56
N SER A 385 11.85 14.65 5.33
CA SER A 385 13.26 14.47 5.01
C SER A 385 13.71 15.49 4.00
N VAL A 386 15.01 15.78 4.01
CA VAL A 386 15.67 16.63 3.03
C VAL A 386 16.62 15.78 2.19
N VAL A 387 16.46 15.87 0.88
CA VAL A 387 17.40 15.31 -0.10
C VAL A 387 18.30 16.45 -0.54
N PRO A 388 19.61 16.41 -0.22
CA PRO A 388 20.54 17.41 -0.74
C PRO A 388 20.61 17.27 -2.26
N VAL A 389 20.49 18.37 -2.98
CA VAL A 389 20.60 18.39 -4.45
C VAL A 389 21.46 19.57 -4.82
N THR A 390 22.54 19.33 -5.56
CA THR A 390 23.41 20.38 -6.06
C THR A 390 23.29 20.46 -7.56
N ARG A 391 22.96 21.64 -8.10
CA ARG A 391 22.94 21.90 -9.53
C ARG A 391 24.26 22.53 -9.94
N ILE A 392 24.92 21.93 -10.91
CA ILE A 392 26.19 22.39 -11.44
C ILE A 392 25.98 22.87 -12.86
N THR A 393 26.43 24.08 -13.15
CA THR A 393 26.44 24.64 -14.50
C THR A 393 27.88 24.80 -14.98
N MET A 394 28.20 24.13 -16.08
CA MET A 394 29.51 24.18 -16.70
C MET A 394 29.43 24.90 -18.05
N SER A 395 30.53 25.54 -18.44
CA SER A 395 30.64 26.23 -19.72
C SER A 395 31.97 26.03 -20.41
N HIS A 396 31.93 26.12 -21.74
CA HIS A 396 33.10 26.27 -22.56
C HIS A 396 32.75 27.03 -23.84
N SER A 397 33.46 28.13 -24.09
CA SER A 397 33.16 29.06 -25.19
C SER A 397 31.71 29.56 -25.11
N SER A 398 30.87 29.31 -26.12
CA SER A 398 29.46 29.71 -26.18
C SER A 398 28.48 28.63 -25.69
N ARG A 399 28.98 27.48 -25.24
CA ARG A 399 28.13 26.35 -24.83
C ARG A 399 28.09 26.22 -23.32
N THR A 400 26.91 25.92 -22.80
CA THR A 400 26.67 25.62 -21.39
C THR A 400 25.91 24.31 -21.27
N PHE A 401 26.09 23.60 -20.16
CA PHE A 401 25.18 22.52 -19.75
C PHE A 401 25.10 22.47 -18.24
N SER A 402 23.98 21.96 -17.74
CA SER A 402 23.78 21.74 -16.31
C SER A 402 23.54 20.27 -16.01
N PHE A 403 23.96 19.84 -14.83
CA PHE A 403 23.64 18.54 -14.27
C PHE A 403 23.40 18.66 -12.76
N TYR A 404 22.89 17.59 -12.17
CA TYR A 404 22.47 17.53 -10.78
C TYR A 404 23.24 16.42 -10.07
N ILE A 405 23.63 16.66 -8.82
CA ILE A 405 24.13 15.64 -7.90
C ILE A 405 23.06 15.49 -6.82
N ILE A 406 22.54 14.28 -6.64
CA ILE A 406 21.33 14.01 -5.86
C ILE A 406 21.63 13.08 -4.69
N GLY A 407 21.16 13.50 -3.52
CA GLY A 407 21.18 12.72 -2.29
C GLY A 407 22.58 12.45 -1.75
N PHE A 408 22.63 11.72 -0.64
CA PHE A 408 23.90 11.28 -0.05
C PHE A 408 24.59 10.16 -0.84
N SER A 409 23.86 9.50 -1.75
CA SER A 409 24.46 8.57 -2.73
C SER A 409 25.20 9.29 -3.86
N ARG A 410 25.09 10.63 -3.94
CA ARG A 410 25.77 11.49 -4.92
C ARG A 410 25.53 11.04 -6.37
N GLU A 411 24.29 10.65 -6.64
CA GLU A 411 23.88 10.20 -7.96
C GLU A 411 23.84 11.39 -8.93
N VAL A 412 24.52 11.24 -10.07
CA VAL A 412 24.54 12.26 -11.12
C VAL A 412 23.32 12.08 -12.03
N TYR A 413 22.54 13.15 -12.17
CA TYR A 413 21.39 13.23 -13.07
C TYR A 413 21.60 14.34 -14.11
N LEU A 414 21.46 13.99 -15.39
CA LEU A 414 21.49 14.93 -16.50
C LEU A 414 20.10 15.00 -17.12
N LYS A 415 19.50 16.20 -17.08
CA LYS A 415 18.27 16.49 -17.83
C LYS A 415 18.58 16.75 -19.30
N ASP A 416 19.56 17.60 -19.55
CA ASP A 416 19.91 18.05 -20.89
C ASP A 416 20.89 17.09 -21.56
N SER A 417 20.86 17.05 -22.90
CA SER A 417 21.79 16.25 -23.68
C SER A 417 23.24 16.66 -23.41
N TYR A 418 24.06 15.70 -23.02
CA TYR A 418 25.49 15.93 -22.76
C TYR A 418 26.19 16.58 -23.98
N PRO A 419 27.06 17.60 -23.80
CA PRO A 419 27.57 18.39 -24.93
C PRO A 419 28.47 17.67 -25.93
N ALA A 420 29.06 16.54 -25.56
CA ALA A 420 29.97 15.77 -26.42
C ALA A 420 29.41 14.37 -26.64
N GLN A 421 28.42 14.26 -27.52
CA GLN A 421 27.86 12.99 -27.96
C GLN A 421 28.46 12.59 -29.31
N PHE A 422 29.13 11.45 -29.36
CA PHE A 422 29.73 10.88 -30.57
C PHE A 422 29.30 9.40 -30.69
N CYS A 423 28.12 9.15 -31.26
CA CYS A 423 27.70 7.79 -31.61
C CYS A 423 27.93 7.55 -33.11
N TRP A 424 28.79 6.58 -33.47
CA TRP A 424 29.08 6.20 -34.86
C TRP A 424 28.19 5.05 -35.36
N GLY A 425 26.94 4.95 -34.86
CA GLY A 425 25.95 3.97 -35.32
C GLY A 425 26.19 2.50 -34.96
N LEU A 426 27.25 2.17 -34.21
CA LEU A 426 27.60 0.79 -33.81
C LEU A 426 27.61 0.56 -32.29
N CYS A 427 27.15 1.52 -31.47
CA CYS A 427 27.07 1.31 -30.02
C CYS A 427 25.69 0.75 -29.61
N PRO A 428 25.63 -0.25 -28.70
CA PRO A 428 24.38 -0.78 -28.13
C PRO A 428 23.45 0.24 -27.42
N CYS A 429 23.90 1.48 -27.21
CA CYS A 429 23.15 2.51 -26.50
C CYS A 429 21.96 3.12 -27.28
N LEU A 430 21.75 2.73 -28.55
CA LEU A 430 20.63 3.20 -29.37
C LEU A 430 19.24 2.84 -28.80
N GLU A 431 19.16 1.82 -27.94
CA GLU A 431 17.91 1.45 -27.24
C GLU A 431 17.60 2.34 -26.02
N TRP A 432 18.58 3.05 -25.45
CA TRP A 432 18.40 3.89 -24.25
C TRP A 432 18.00 5.35 -24.55
N LEU A 433 17.94 5.75 -25.83
CA LEU A 433 17.54 7.10 -26.25
C LEU A 433 16.03 7.21 -26.57
N HIS A 434 15.26 6.14 -26.38
CA HIS A 434 13.81 6.08 -26.58
C HIS A 434 13.06 5.65 -25.30
N ILE A 435 13.23 6.38 -24.18
CA ILE A 435 12.28 6.39 -23.06
C ILE A 435 12.18 7.81 -22.53
#